data_AF-A0A362XA31-F1
#
_entry.id   AF-A0A362XA31-F1
#
_cell.length_a   1.000
_cell.length_b   1.000
_cell.length_c   1.000
_cell.angle_alpha   90.00
_cell.angle_beta   90.00
_cell.angle_gamma   90.00
#
_symmetry.space_group_name_H-M   'P 1'
#
loop_
_entity.id
_entity.type
_entity.pdbx_description
1 polymer ?
#
loop_
_entity_poly.entity_id
_entity_poly.type
_entity_poly.pdbx_seq_one_letter_code
_entity_poly.pdbx_strand_id
1 'polypeptide(L)'
;MKKTKDENTEEQILNAAKNVFQAKGMDGARMQEIADKAGINKAMLHYYYRNKQLLFEAVFNNAFSLLAPQLNTVLNDNSSIDEKIKNFTSNYISFIIKHPYLPNFIIQELNRNEDFIMKLKENKSFPNIEKFKKQVDKEVRNGLIKSISAEQLFINIMALNIFPFVAKPLIMAFTNTDNEHYKQLMEDRKTEVANFIINSIKVL
;
A
#
# COMPACT_ATOMS: atom_id res chain seq x y z
N MET A 1 -6.35 -28.54 -1.42
CA MET A 1 -7.72 -28.52 -0.84
C MET A 1 -8.67 -27.98 -1.89
N LYS A 2 -9.84 -28.61 -2.07
CA LYS A 2 -10.84 -28.22 -3.09
C LYS A 2 -11.70 -27.10 -2.47
N LYS A 3 -11.58 -25.84 -2.94
CA LYS A 3 -12.43 -24.72 -2.47
C LYS A 3 -13.90 -25.09 -2.64
N THR A 4 -14.73 -24.77 -1.64
CA THR A 4 -16.17 -25.03 -1.71
C THR A 4 -16.84 -24.07 -2.72
N LYS A 5 -18.03 -24.42 -3.21
CA LYS A 5 -18.75 -23.60 -4.22
C LYS A 5 -19.04 -22.18 -3.72
N ASP A 6 -19.29 -22.02 -2.42
CA ASP A 6 -19.58 -20.74 -1.80
C ASP A 6 -18.32 -19.87 -1.65
N GLU A 7 -17.17 -20.47 -1.27
CA GLU A 7 -15.88 -19.77 -1.21
C GLU A 7 -15.45 -19.23 -2.58
N ASN A 8 -15.72 -19.98 -3.65
CA ASN A 8 -15.44 -19.54 -5.01
C ASN A 8 -16.31 -18.34 -5.41
N THR A 9 -17.58 -18.32 -5.01
CA THR A 9 -18.50 -17.24 -5.37
C THR A 9 -18.17 -15.94 -4.62
N GLU A 10 -17.80 -16.02 -3.34
CA GLU A 10 -17.36 -14.83 -2.59
C GLU A 10 -16.10 -14.22 -3.20
N GLU A 11 -15.12 -15.04 -3.59
CA GLU A 11 -13.91 -14.58 -4.26
C GLU A 11 -14.20 -13.93 -5.63
N GLN A 12 -15.16 -14.47 -6.38
CA GLN A 12 -15.65 -13.87 -7.63
C GLN A 12 -16.26 -12.49 -7.38
N ILE A 13 -17.10 -12.36 -6.35
CA ILE A 13 -17.71 -11.11 -5.94
C ILE A 13 -16.64 -10.08 -5.58
N LEU A 14 -15.68 -10.45 -4.72
CA LEU A 14 -14.60 -9.55 -4.29
C LEU A 14 -13.72 -9.10 -5.46
N ASN A 15 -13.41 -10.01 -6.39
CA ASN A 15 -12.63 -9.67 -7.58
C ASN A 15 -13.40 -8.75 -8.55
N ALA A 16 -14.69 -8.99 -8.75
CA ALA A 16 -15.55 -8.11 -9.55
C ALA A 16 -15.66 -6.72 -8.90
N ALA A 17 -15.95 -6.68 -7.60
CA ALA A 17 -16.06 -5.45 -6.82
C ALA A 17 -14.77 -4.63 -6.86
N LYS A 18 -13.61 -5.27 -6.65
CA LYS A 18 -12.28 -4.66 -6.78
C LYS A 18 -12.12 -3.93 -8.10
N ASN A 19 -12.45 -4.58 -9.21
CA ASN A 19 -12.32 -3.97 -10.53
C ASN A 19 -13.29 -2.78 -10.74
N VAL A 20 -14.52 -2.86 -10.22
CA VAL A 20 -15.49 -1.76 -10.33
C VAL A 20 -15.07 -0.57 -9.46
N PHE A 21 -14.65 -0.82 -8.22
CA PHE A 21 -14.20 0.23 -7.30
C PHE A 21 -12.91 0.91 -7.78
N GLN A 22 -11.95 0.17 -8.34
CA GLN A 22 -10.75 0.80 -8.92
C GLN A 22 -11.08 1.74 -10.09
N ALA A 23 -12.09 1.41 -10.89
CA ALA A 23 -12.45 2.20 -12.06
C ALA A 23 -13.32 3.42 -11.73
N LYS A 24 -14.22 3.31 -10.74
CA LYS A 24 -15.27 4.30 -10.48
C LYS A 24 -15.26 4.90 -9.07
N GLY A 25 -14.36 4.43 -8.19
CA GLY A 25 -14.41 4.69 -6.76
C GLY A 25 -15.64 4.06 -6.10
N MET A 26 -15.74 4.23 -4.78
CA MET A 26 -16.88 3.74 -4.01
C MET A 26 -18.22 4.36 -4.43
N ASP A 27 -18.27 5.67 -4.63
CA ASP A 27 -19.50 6.41 -4.91
C ASP A 27 -20.09 6.08 -6.28
N GLY A 28 -19.24 6.03 -7.31
CA GLY A 28 -19.63 5.76 -8.68
C GLY A 28 -19.97 4.30 -8.96
N ALA A 29 -19.57 3.37 -8.09
CA ALA A 29 -19.87 1.96 -8.23
C ALA A 29 -21.34 1.64 -7.89
N ARG A 30 -21.97 0.78 -8.70
CA ARG A 30 -23.32 0.26 -8.44
C ARG A 30 -23.28 -1.24 -8.14
N MET A 31 -24.07 -1.68 -7.17
CA MET A 31 -24.18 -3.11 -6.81
C MET A 31 -24.61 -3.99 -8.00
N GLN A 32 -25.47 -3.49 -8.89
CA GLN A 32 -25.86 -4.21 -10.09
C GLN A 32 -24.67 -4.48 -11.01
N GLU A 33 -23.83 -3.48 -11.27
CA GLU A 33 -22.65 -3.61 -12.13
C GLU A 33 -21.65 -4.62 -11.58
N ILE A 34 -21.53 -4.71 -10.26
CA ILE A 34 -20.67 -5.69 -9.60
C ILE A 34 -21.23 -7.10 -9.75
N ALA A 35 -22.55 -7.27 -9.56
CA ALA A 35 -23.21 -8.56 -9.77
C ALA A 35 -23.05 -9.05 -11.21
N ASP A 36 -23.30 -8.15 -12.18
CA ASP A 36 -23.15 -8.45 -13.61
C ASP A 36 -21.69 -8.85 -13.93
N LYS A 37 -20.70 -8.13 -13.39
CA LYS A 37 -19.28 -8.44 -13.57
C LYS A 37 -18.85 -9.74 -12.89
N ALA A 38 -19.47 -10.11 -11.77
CA ALA A 38 -19.26 -11.37 -11.09
C ALA A 38 -19.99 -12.55 -11.76
N GLY A 39 -20.88 -12.29 -12.73
CA GLY A 39 -21.68 -13.33 -13.37
C GLY A 39 -22.77 -13.91 -12.45
N ILE A 40 -23.22 -13.14 -11.46
CA ILE A 40 -24.26 -13.55 -10.51
C ILE A 40 -25.43 -12.57 -10.53
N ASN A 41 -26.58 -12.99 -9.99
CA ASN A 41 -27.70 -12.07 -9.81
C ASN A 41 -27.49 -11.16 -8.57
N LYS A 42 -28.15 -9.99 -8.58
CA LYS A 42 -28.04 -8.99 -7.50
C LYS A 42 -28.51 -9.51 -6.14
N ALA A 43 -29.49 -10.41 -6.10
CA ALA A 43 -29.98 -11.00 -4.85
C ALA A 43 -28.89 -11.86 -4.18
N MET A 44 -28.15 -12.64 -4.98
CA MET A 44 -27.01 -13.42 -4.50
C MET A 44 -25.87 -12.52 -4.02
N LEU A 45 -25.60 -11.40 -4.71
CA LEU A 45 -24.65 -10.41 -4.19
C LEU A 45 -25.07 -9.87 -2.81
N HIS A 46 -26.34 -9.52 -2.62
CA HIS A 46 -26.86 -9.05 -1.34
C HIS A 46 -26.85 -10.11 -0.23
N TYR A 47 -26.93 -11.39 -0.60
CA TYR A 47 -26.77 -12.50 0.35
C TYR A 47 -25.38 -12.50 0.99
N TYR A 48 -24.31 -12.32 0.21
CA TYR A 48 -22.95 -12.20 0.74
C TYR A 48 -22.69 -10.84 1.39
N TYR A 49 -23.08 -9.76 0.71
CA TYR A 49 -22.80 -8.40 1.13
C TYR A 49 -24.07 -7.55 1.12
N ARG A 50 -24.63 -7.36 2.31
CA ARG A 50 -25.93 -6.69 2.51
C ARG A 50 -26.00 -5.31 1.85
N ASN A 51 -24.89 -4.57 1.83
CA ASN A 51 -24.81 -3.26 1.19
C ASN A 51 -23.43 -3.01 0.55
N LYS A 52 -23.36 -1.95 -0.26
CA LYS A 52 -22.14 -1.54 -0.98
C LYS A 52 -20.99 -1.19 -0.02
N GLN A 53 -21.29 -0.63 1.15
CA GLN A 53 -20.30 -0.28 2.17
C GLN A 53 -19.55 -1.54 2.62
N LEU A 54 -20.25 -2.56 3.11
CA LEU A 54 -19.61 -3.79 3.61
C LEU A 54 -18.78 -4.50 2.54
N LEU A 55 -19.25 -4.53 1.29
CA LEU A 55 -18.49 -5.07 0.17
C LEU A 55 -17.22 -4.26 -0.10
N PHE A 56 -17.33 -2.94 -0.07
CA PHE A 56 -16.19 -2.04 -0.22
C PHE A 56 -15.17 -2.24 0.92
N GLU A 57 -15.61 -2.29 2.18
CA GLU A 57 -14.74 -2.52 3.33
C GLU A 57 -14.00 -3.86 3.20
N ALA A 58 -14.67 -4.92 2.72
CA ALA A 58 -14.04 -6.21 2.46
C ALA A 58 -12.97 -6.14 1.36
N VAL A 59 -13.26 -5.45 0.24
CA VAL A 59 -12.28 -5.22 -0.83
C VAL A 59 -11.09 -4.41 -0.34
N PHE A 60 -11.34 -3.33 0.41
CA PHE A 60 -10.28 -2.52 0.98
C PHE A 60 -9.44 -3.32 1.95
N ASN A 61 -10.05 -4.05 2.89
CA ASN A 61 -9.34 -4.88 3.86
C ASN A 61 -8.46 -5.93 3.17
N ASN A 62 -8.92 -6.51 2.06
CA ASN A 62 -8.11 -7.41 1.25
C ASN A 62 -6.93 -6.68 0.59
N ALA A 63 -7.14 -5.49 0.01
CA ALA A 63 -6.05 -4.70 -0.58
C ALA A 63 -5.02 -4.27 0.48
N PHE A 64 -5.49 -3.79 1.63
CA PHE A 64 -4.63 -3.34 2.72
C PHE A 64 -3.88 -4.49 3.37
N SER A 65 -4.48 -5.67 3.53
CA SER A 65 -3.78 -6.84 4.10
C SER A 65 -2.65 -7.35 3.21
N LEU A 66 -2.70 -7.08 1.90
CA LEU A 66 -1.59 -7.34 0.99
C LEU A 66 -0.45 -6.32 1.17
N LEU A 67 -0.77 -5.05 1.46
CA LEU A 67 0.22 -3.98 1.61
C LEU A 67 0.84 -3.91 3.02
N ALA A 68 0.04 -4.13 4.06
CA ALA A 68 0.43 -3.95 5.46
C ALA A 68 1.71 -4.72 5.86
N PRO A 69 1.95 -5.96 5.39
CA PRO A 69 3.21 -6.65 5.66
C PRO A 69 4.44 -5.90 5.14
N GLN A 70 4.34 -5.23 3.99
CA GLN A 70 5.45 -4.44 3.43
C GLN A 70 5.78 -3.22 4.30
N LEU A 71 4.77 -2.60 4.91
CA LEU A 71 4.95 -1.50 5.86
C LEU A 71 5.45 -2.01 7.22
N ASN A 72 5.01 -3.19 7.64
CA ASN A 72 5.37 -3.75 8.92
C ASN A 72 6.85 -4.15 8.99
N THR A 73 7.45 -4.59 7.89
CA THR A 73 8.88 -4.95 7.84
C THR A 73 9.77 -3.76 8.17
N VAL A 74 9.56 -2.58 7.57
CA VAL A 74 10.39 -1.40 7.89
C VAL A 74 10.23 -0.95 9.34
N LEU A 75 9.03 -1.06 9.89
CA LEU A 75 8.75 -0.60 11.26
C LEU A 75 9.26 -1.57 12.32
N ASN A 76 9.12 -2.88 12.09
CA ASN A 76 9.23 -3.88 13.14
C ASN A 76 10.35 -4.92 12.95
N ASP A 77 11.12 -4.87 11.86
CA ASP A 77 12.30 -5.73 11.72
C ASP A 77 13.38 -5.38 12.78
N ASN A 78 14.31 -6.29 13.06
CA ASN A 78 15.39 -6.12 14.04
C ASN A 78 16.71 -5.63 13.44
N SER A 79 16.81 -5.55 12.12
CA SER A 79 17.98 -5.08 11.38
C SER A 79 18.29 -3.60 11.64
N SER A 80 19.48 -3.19 11.20
CA SER A 80 19.90 -1.78 11.24
C SER A 80 18.97 -0.87 10.44
N ILE A 81 18.95 0.43 10.74
CA ILE A 81 18.12 1.40 9.99
C ILE A 81 18.47 1.37 8.49
N ASP A 82 19.74 1.23 8.13
CA ASP A 82 20.20 1.08 6.74
C ASP A 82 19.61 -0.16 6.06
N GLU A 83 19.66 -1.32 6.71
CA GLU A 83 19.09 -2.56 6.17
C GLU A 83 17.57 -2.46 6.05
N LYS A 84 16.88 -1.86 7.03
CA LYS A 84 15.44 -1.59 6.97
C LYS A 84 15.08 -0.76 5.74
N ILE A 85 15.82 0.32 5.48
CA ILE A 85 15.59 1.19 4.33
C ILE A 85 15.81 0.43 3.01
N LYS A 86 16.90 -0.33 2.89
CA LYS A 86 17.23 -1.13 1.69
C LYS A 86 16.16 -2.20 1.43
N ASN A 87 15.85 -2.99 2.46
CA ASN A 87 14.90 -4.08 2.37
C ASN A 87 13.49 -3.57 2.07
N PHE A 88 13.04 -2.53 2.77
CA PHE A 88 11.75 -1.90 2.50
C PHE A 88 11.66 -1.42 1.06
N THR A 89 12.62 -0.61 0.63
CA THR A 89 12.65 -0.03 -0.72
C THR A 89 12.57 -1.13 -1.79
N SER A 90 13.44 -2.13 -1.71
CA SER A 90 13.50 -3.23 -2.68
C SER A 90 12.21 -4.07 -2.68
N ASN A 91 11.73 -4.47 -1.50
CA ASN A 91 10.55 -5.31 -1.36
C ASN A 91 9.27 -4.58 -1.76
N TYR A 92 9.11 -3.33 -1.30
CA TYR A 92 7.96 -2.49 -1.61
C TYR A 92 7.85 -2.27 -3.12
N ILE A 93 8.92 -1.81 -3.77
CA ILE A 93 8.91 -1.56 -5.23
C ILE A 93 8.63 -2.85 -5.99
N SER A 94 9.31 -3.96 -5.64
CA SER A 94 9.08 -5.26 -6.28
C SER A 94 7.63 -5.73 -6.14
N PHE A 95 7.01 -5.45 -5.00
CA PHE A 95 5.63 -5.79 -4.70
C PHE A 95 4.65 -4.90 -5.49
N ILE A 96 4.87 -3.58 -5.53
CA ILE A 96 3.99 -2.66 -6.26
C ILE A 96 4.09 -2.83 -7.77
N ILE A 97 5.25 -3.21 -8.32
CA ILE A 97 5.35 -3.56 -9.76
C ILE A 97 4.40 -4.71 -10.12
N LYS A 98 4.19 -5.66 -9.20
CA LYS A 98 3.23 -6.78 -9.38
C LYS A 98 1.78 -6.37 -9.07
N HIS A 99 1.59 -5.33 -8.27
CA HIS A 99 0.27 -4.87 -7.81
C HIS A 99 0.12 -3.34 -7.93
N PRO A 100 0.22 -2.75 -9.14
CA PRO A 100 0.39 -1.32 -9.33
C PRO A 100 -0.84 -0.48 -8.93
N TYR A 101 -2.00 -1.11 -8.80
CA TYR A 101 -3.24 -0.44 -8.38
C TYR A 101 -3.26 -0.09 -6.88
N LEU A 102 -2.49 -0.82 -6.05
CA LEU A 102 -2.66 -0.79 -4.60
C LEU A 102 -2.41 0.61 -3.99
N PRO A 103 -1.32 1.32 -4.30
CA PRO A 103 -1.04 2.60 -3.64
C PRO A 103 -2.09 3.65 -3.96
N ASN A 104 -2.49 3.75 -5.24
CA ASN A 104 -3.53 4.70 -5.66
C ASN A 104 -4.88 4.38 -5.04
N PHE A 105 -5.29 3.10 -5.08
CA PHE A 105 -6.55 2.68 -4.49
C PHE A 105 -6.61 3.00 -3.00
N ILE A 106 -5.56 2.64 -2.23
CA ILE A 106 -5.54 2.88 -0.79
C ILE A 106 -5.56 4.38 -0.48
N ILE A 107 -4.68 5.19 -1.09
CA ILE A 107 -4.59 6.63 -0.80
C ILE A 107 -5.87 7.36 -1.18
N GLN A 108 -6.42 7.07 -2.36
CA GLN A 108 -7.66 7.70 -2.81
C GLN A 108 -8.80 7.46 -1.82
N GLU A 109 -8.93 6.23 -1.33
CA GLU A 109 -10.04 5.87 -0.46
C GLU A 109 -9.84 6.35 0.98
N LEU A 110 -8.59 6.37 1.49
CA LEU A 110 -8.28 6.99 2.77
C LEU A 110 -8.59 8.50 2.78
N ASN A 111 -8.34 9.20 1.67
CA ASN A 111 -8.68 10.62 1.53
C ASN A 111 -10.20 10.86 1.38
N ARG A 112 -10.98 9.86 0.98
CA ARG A 112 -12.44 9.95 0.88
C ARG A 112 -13.14 9.67 2.20
N ASN A 113 -12.58 8.79 3.02
CA ASN A 113 -13.15 8.36 4.29
C ASN A 113 -12.06 8.24 5.36
N GLU A 114 -11.82 9.33 6.07
CA GLU A 114 -10.81 9.41 7.11
C GLU A 114 -11.11 8.46 8.29
N ASP A 115 -12.39 8.18 8.59
CA ASP A 115 -12.77 7.26 9.68
C ASP A 115 -12.35 5.81 9.39
N PHE A 116 -12.14 5.47 8.11
CA PHE A 116 -11.75 4.13 7.73
C PHE A 116 -10.38 3.74 8.29
N ILE A 117 -9.42 4.68 8.36
CA ILE A 117 -8.11 4.39 8.95
C ILE A 117 -8.21 4.13 10.45
N MET A 118 -9.15 4.79 11.13
CA MET A 118 -9.34 4.62 12.58
C MET A 118 -9.82 3.20 12.88
N LYS A 119 -10.78 2.69 12.11
CA LYS A 119 -11.23 1.29 12.21
C LYS A 119 -10.09 0.30 11.92
N LEU A 120 -9.26 0.57 10.92
CA LEU A 120 -8.10 -0.28 10.61
C LEU A 120 -7.07 -0.29 11.74
N LYS A 121 -6.88 0.85 12.41
CA LYS A 121 -5.94 1.01 13.52
C LYS A 121 -6.35 0.18 14.75
N GLU A 122 -7.62 -0.15 14.91
CA GLU A 122 -8.10 -1.06 15.97
C GLU A 122 -7.63 -2.50 15.74
N ASN A 123 -7.27 -2.88 14.51
CA ASN A 123 -6.70 -4.18 14.22
C ASN A 123 -5.27 -4.28 14.80
N LYS A 124 -5.01 -5.29 15.63
CA LYS A 124 -3.68 -5.55 16.21
C LYS A 124 -2.57 -5.73 15.17
N SER A 125 -2.93 -6.09 13.95
CA SER A 125 -1.98 -6.24 12.83
C SER A 125 -1.63 -4.92 12.16
N PHE A 126 -2.27 -3.81 12.56
CA PHE A 126 -1.97 -2.49 12.02
C PHE A 126 -0.53 -2.09 12.38
N PRO A 127 0.28 -1.65 11.40
CA PRO A 127 1.68 -1.32 11.65
C PRO A 127 1.84 -0.17 12.66
N ASN A 128 2.73 -0.35 13.64
CA ASN A 128 3.03 0.65 14.66
C ASN A 128 4.49 1.13 14.56
N ILE A 129 4.70 2.46 14.63
CA ILE A 129 6.01 3.11 14.54
C ILE A 129 6.85 3.05 15.83
N GLU A 130 6.28 2.71 16.98
CA GLU A 130 6.95 2.80 18.29
C GLU A 130 8.32 2.09 18.34
N LYS A 131 8.44 0.91 17.73
CA LYS A 131 9.72 0.17 17.69
C LYS A 131 10.76 0.90 16.82
N PHE A 132 10.33 1.36 15.64
CA PHE A 132 11.16 2.16 14.75
C PHE A 132 11.63 3.45 15.43
N LYS A 133 10.72 4.14 16.13
CA LYS A 133 11.01 5.36 16.88
C LYS A 133 12.09 5.15 17.93
N LYS A 134 11.94 4.12 18.78
CA LYS A 134 12.94 3.77 19.79
C LYS A 134 14.32 3.50 19.19
N GLN A 135 14.37 2.88 18.01
CA GLN A 135 15.62 2.60 17.31
C GLN A 135 16.26 3.89 16.77
N VAL A 136 15.51 4.70 16.04
CA VAL A 136 16.01 5.99 15.49
C VAL A 136 16.52 6.89 16.63
N ASP A 137 15.74 7.05 17.70
CA ASP A 137 16.15 7.87 18.84
C ASP A 137 17.44 7.36 19.50
N LYS A 138 17.63 6.04 19.55
CA LYS A 138 18.86 5.43 20.08
C LYS A 138 20.05 5.71 19.16
N GLU A 139 19.89 5.56 17.85
CA GLU A 139 20.97 5.79 16.88
C GLU A 139 21.37 7.28 16.82
N VAL A 140 20.40 8.20 16.90
CA VAL A 140 20.66 9.64 17.02
C VAL A 140 21.42 9.95 18.31
N ARG A 141 20.97 9.44 19.46
CA ARG A 141 21.66 9.68 20.76
C ARG A 141 23.09 9.17 20.77
N ASN A 142 23.35 8.05 20.08
CA ASN A 142 24.67 7.45 19.98
C ASN A 142 25.56 8.12 18.92
N GLY A 143 25.06 9.12 18.19
CA GLY A 143 25.79 9.77 17.10
C GLY A 143 26.06 8.86 15.90
N LEU A 144 25.28 7.77 15.73
CA LEU A 144 25.41 6.85 14.61
C LEU A 144 24.72 7.40 13.34
N ILE A 145 23.68 8.21 13.53
CA ILE A 145 22.98 8.94 12.46
C ILE A 145 22.78 10.41 12.86
N LYS A 146 22.64 11.29 11.87
CA LYS A 146 22.31 12.71 12.03
C LYS A 146 21.00 12.91 12.78
N SER A 147 20.87 14.07 13.42
CA SER A 147 19.64 14.44 14.13
C SER A 147 18.45 14.48 13.16
N ILE A 148 17.50 13.58 13.39
CA ILE A 148 16.22 13.49 12.66
C ILE A 148 15.20 12.81 13.57
N SER A 149 13.96 13.29 13.60
CA SER A 149 12.87 12.58 14.27
C SER A 149 12.48 11.32 13.49
N ALA A 150 12.11 10.25 14.18
CA ALA A 150 11.66 9.02 13.55
C ALA A 150 10.48 9.22 12.57
N GLU A 151 9.56 10.13 12.88
CA GLU A 151 8.41 10.47 12.05
C GLU A 151 8.85 11.05 10.70
N GLN A 152 9.80 12.00 10.70
CA GLN A 152 10.34 12.58 9.47
C GLN A 152 11.09 11.54 8.62
N LEU A 153 11.90 10.68 9.26
CA LEU A 153 12.58 9.62 8.53
C LEU A 153 11.57 8.65 7.90
N PHE A 154 10.54 8.26 8.64
CA PHE A 154 9.47 7.40 8.13
C PHE A 154 8.69 8.05 6.97
N ILE A 155 8.35 9.34 7.09
CA ILE A 155 7.70 10.09 6.01
C ILE A 155 8.58 10.12 4.76
N ASN A 156 9.89 10.35 4.89
CA ASN A 156 10.81 10.33 3.74
C ASN A 156 10.87 8.96 3.07
N ILE A 157 10.97 7.89 3.88
CA ILE A 157 10.95 6.51 3.38
C ILE A 157 9.66 6.25 2.60
N MET A 158 8.51 6.63 3.14
CA MET A 158 7.20 6.44 2.51
C MET A 158 7.05 7.30 1.26
N ALA A 159 7.27 8.61 1.35
CA ALA A 159 7.07 9.54 0.26
C ALA A 159 7.93 9.15 -0.96
N LEU A 160 9.23 8.90 -0.75
CA LEU A 160 10.14 8.62 -1.86
C LEU A 160 9.92 7.25 -2.50
N ASN A 161 9.34 6.28 -1.78
CA ASN A 161 9.00 4.96 -2.34
C ASN A 161 7.60 4.92 -2.97
N ILE A 162 6.62 5.63 -2.39
CA ILE A 162 5.20 5.53 -2.79
C ILE A 162 4.85 6.53 -3.89
N PHE A 163 5.31 7.78 -3.77
CA PHE A 163 4.94 8.87 -4.67
C PHE A 163 5.16 8.55 -6.16
N PRO A 164 6.26 7.90 -6.59
CA PRO A 164 6.46 7.55 -7.99
C PRO A 164 5.35 6.67 -8.59
N PHE A 165 4.71 5.83 -7.79
CA PHE A 165 3.62 4.98 -8.28
C PHE A 165 2.29 5.73 -8.34
N VAL A 166 2.05 6.57 -7.35
CA VAL A 166 0.82 7.37 -7.25
C VAL A 166 0.78 8.43 -8.34
N ALA A 167 1.89 9.16 -8.52
CA ALA A 167 2.03 10.23 -9.47
C ALA A 167 2.57 9.77 -10.84
N LYS A 168 2.50 8.47 -11.17
CA LYS A 168 3.08 7.91 -12.41
C LYS A 168 2.71 8.71 -13.67
N PRO A 169 1.44 9.02 -13.99
CA PRO A 169 1.10 9.75 -15.20
C PRO A 169 1.72 11.16 -15.24
N LEU A 170 1.78 11.83 -14.09
CA LEU A 170 2.35 13.16 -13.94
C LEU A 170 3.87 13.13 -14.17
N ILE A 171 4.58 12.19 -13.54
CA ILE A 171 6.02 12.06 -13.68
C ILE A 171 6.37 11.69 -15.12
N MET A 172 5.65 10.74 -15.73
CA MET A 172 5.90 10.36 -17.12
C MET A 172 5.74 11.52 -18.10
N ALA A 173 4.73 12.38 -17.87
CA ALA A 173 4.52 13.59 -18.66
C ALA A 173 5.67 14.59 -18.49
N PHE A 174 6.16 14.81 -17.27
CA PHE A 174 7.28 15.74 -17.02
C PHE A 174 8.63 15.24 -17.53
N THR A 175 8.87 13.93 -17.50
CA THR A 175 10.15 13.34 -17.90
C THR A 175 10.17 12.86 -19.34
N ASN A 176 9.07 13.01 -20.08
CA ASN A 176 8.90 12.51 -21.46
C ASN A 176 9.31 11.04 -21.61
N THR A 177 8.93 10.20 -20.64
CA THR A 177 9.30 8.77 -20.60
C THR A 177 8.11 7.86 -20.90
N ASP A 178 8.37 6.73 -21.55
CA ASP A 178 7.35 5.72 -21.84
C ASP A 178 7.21 4.70 -20.69
N ASN A 179 6.28 3.75 -20.83
CA ASN A 179 6.01 2.78 -19.78
C ASN A 179 7.17 1.82 -19.50
N GLU A 180 7.94 1.44 -20.53
CA GLU A 180 9.04 0.48 -20.39
C GLU A 180 10.22 1.16 -19.68
N HIS A 181 10.58 2.37 -20.11
CA HIS A 181 11.59 3.18 -19.45
C HIS A 181 11.18 3.54 -18.02
N TYR A 182 9.91 3.88 -17.78
CA TYR A 182 9.43 4.14 -16.42
C TYR A 182 9.56 2.92 -15.51
N LYS A 183 9.27 1.74 -16.04
CA LYS A 183 9.43 0.48 -15.30
C LYS A 183 10.91 0.24 -14.94
N GLN A 184 11.82 0.49 -15.87
CA GLN A 184 13.26 0.42 -15.59
C GLN A 184 13.68 1.43 -14.52
N LEU A 185 13.20 2.68 -14.59
CA LEU A 185 13.43 3.66 -13.53
C LEU A 185 12.95 3.16 -12.17
N MET A 186 11.79 2.48 -12.10
CA MET A 186 11.32 1.90 -10.83
C MET A 186 12.21 0.76 -10.34
N GLU A 187 12.75 -0.06 -11.24
CA GLU A 187 13.74 -1.10 -10.87
C GLU A 187 15.03 -0.46 -10.32
N ASP A 188 15.58 0.54 -10.99
CA ASP A 188 16.80 1.24 -10.55
C ASP A 188 16.59 1.93 -9.18
N ARG A 189 15.37 2.46 -8.96
CA ARG A 189 14.97 3.05 -7.68
C ARG A 189 15.10 2.10 -6.51
N LYS A 190 15.07 0.77 -6.69
CA LYS A 190 15.28 -0.19 -5.58
C LYS A 190 16.59 0.05 -4.83
N THR A 191 17.59 0.62 -5.52
CA THR A 191 18.88 0.95 -4.93
C THR A 191 19.06 2.46 -4.76
N GLU A 192 18.72 3.26 -5.78
CA GLU A 192 18.96 4.71 -5.78
C GLU A 192 18.28 5.42 -4.60
N VAL A 193 17.00 5.12 -4.34
CA VAL A 193 16.27 5.81 -3.26
C VAL A 193 16.73 5.36 -1.87
N ALA A 194 17.10 4.09 -1.72
CA ALA A 194 17.64 3.58 -0.47
C ALA A 194 18.97 4.28 -0.13
N ASN A 195 19.87 4.38 -1.12
CA ASN A 195 21.14 5.08 -0.97
C ASN A 195 20.93 6.56 -0.66
N PHE A 196 19.99 7.22 -1.35
CA PHE A 196 19.65 8.61 -1.10
C PHE A 196 19.21 8.85 0.36
N ILE A 197 18.27 8.04 0.86
CA ILE A 197 17.77 8.16 2.24
C ILE A 197 18.90 7.90 3.24
N ILE A 198 19.67 6.81 3.07
CA ILE A 198 20.77 6.44 3.97
C ILE A 198 21.83 7.54 4.02
N ASN A 199 22.25 8.05 2.86
CA ASN A 199 23.27 9.10 2.80
C ASN A 199 22.78 10.42 3.43
N SER A 200 21.47 10.69 3.41
CA SER A 200 20.90 11.88 4.07
C SER A 200 21.05 11.85 5.60
N ILE A 201 21.09 10.66 6.22
CA ILE A 201 21.19 10.48 7.67
C ILE A 201 22.57 10.06 8.16
N LYS A 202 23.51 9.67 7.28
CA LYS A 202 24.89 9.34 7.69
C LYS A 202 25.60 10.52 8.33
N VAL A 203 26.33 10.26 9.41
CA VAL A 203 27.31 11.18 9.99
C VAL A 203 28.57 11.15 9.13
N LEU A 204 29.16 12.33 8.88
CA LEU A 204 30.40 12.48 8.10
C LEU A 204 31.62 12.00 8.89
#